data_AF-A0A657AMN1-F1
#
_entry.id   AF-A0A657AMN1-F1
#
_cell.length_a   1.000
_cell.length_b   1.000
_cell.length_c   1.000
_cell.angle_alpha   90.00
_cell.angle_beta   90.00
_cell.angle_gamma   90.00
#
_symmetry.space_group_name_H-M   'P 1'
#
loop_
_entity.id
_entity.type
_entity.pdbx_description
1 polymer ?
#
loop_
_entity_poly.entity_id
_entity_poly.type
_entity_poly.pdbx_seq_one_letter_code
_entity_poly.pdbx_strand_id
1 'polypeptide(L)'
;MTDAKLINSEPLSGFEQTLKAQANELKERIDKGDLSGALGIISELNETRDKTLYQEVGRLTRSLHESIRNFHIDASSETAKDDLSTIEDASDRLAYVVDMTNKAANKTLDLVEETMPYASGISQEAKKLKMDWSRLQRKEMKPDEFRTLTATMGTFLGKLCEDSDKVNDNLTQILLAQSFQDLTGQVIQRVTGLVKDV
;
A
#
# COMPACT_ATOMS: atom_id res chain seq x y z
N MET A 1 -1.81 -29.20 -8.98
CA MET A 1 -2.86 -30.20 -9.31
C MET A 1 -2.95 -31.07 -8.08
N THR A 2 -3.80 -30.70 -7.12
CA THR A 2 -3.77 -31.26 -5.77
C THR A 2 -5.09 -31.95 -5.49
N ASP A 3 -4.98 -33.19 -5.02
CA ASP A 3 -6.01 -34.17 -4.73
C ASP A 3 -7.28 -33.63 -4.05
N ALA A 4 -8.35 -33.49 -4.82
CA ALA A 4 -9.72 -33.47 -4.32
C ALA A 4 -10.23 -34.92 -4.26
N LYS A 5 -9.73 -35.71 -3.31
CA LYS A 5 -10.22 -37.07 -3.07
C LYS A 5 -10.79 -37.18 -1.65
N LEU A 6 -12.03 -37.68 -1.61
CA LEU A 6 -12.70 -38.31 -0.46
C LEU A 6 -13.40 -37.37 0.54
N ILE A 7 -14.43 -36.66 0.07
CA ILE A 7 -15.59 -36.41 0.94
C ILE A 7 -16.53 -37.60 0.76
N ASN A 8 -16.43 -38.58 1.65
CA ASN A 8 -17.25 -39.79 1.66
C ASN A 8 -18.75 -39.46 1.53
N SER A 9 -19.36 -39.98 0.47
CA SER A 9 -20.78 -39.96 0.13
C SER A 9 -21.52 -41.23 0.57
N GLU A 10 -20.99 -41.96 1.55
CA GLU A 10 -21.52 -43.27 1.98
C GLU A 10 -22.87 -43.25 2.74
N PRO A 11 -23.28 -42.22 3.52
CA PRO A 11 -24.53 -42.33 4.30
C PRO A 11 -25.81 -42.15 3.46
N LEU A 12 -25.74 -41.48 2.30
CA LEU A 12 -26.91 -41.18 1.46
C LEU A 12 -27.45 -42.42 0.73
N SER A 13 -26.56 -43.35 0.34
CA SER A 13 -26.95 -44.53 -0.44
C SER A 13 -27.83 -45.50 0.36
N GLY A 14 -27.58 -45.65 1.67
CA GLY A 14 -28.37 -46.52 2.55
C GLY A 14 -29.77 -45.97 2.85
N PHE A 15 -29.90 -44.65 3.02
CA PHE A 15 -31.20 -44.00 3.21
C PHE A 15 -32.06 -44.08 1.94
N GLU A 16 -31.49 -43.81 0.77
CA GLU A 16 -32.21 -43.92 -0.52
C GLU A 16 -32.73 -45.33 -0.79
N GLN A 17 -31.97 -46.36 -0.40
CA GLN A 17 -32.37 -47.76 -0.56
C GLN A 17 -33.50 -48.14 0.40
N THR A 18 -33.44 -47.66 1.65
CA THR A 18 -34.46 -47.87 2.67
C THR A 18 -35.77 -47.13 2.33
N LEU A 19 -35.66 -45.89 1.85
CA LEU A 19 -36.79 -45.08 1.35
C LEU A 19 -37.50 -45.76 0.18
N LYS A 20 -36.75 -46.31 -0.78
CA LYS A 20 -37.32 -47.06 -1.92
C LYS A 20 -38.04 -48.33 -1.48
N ALA A 21 -37.49 -49.08 -0.53
CA ALA A 21 -38.11 -50.28 0.01
C ALA A 21 -39.42 -49.94 0.75
N GLN A 22 -39.40 -48.95 1.64
CA GLN A 22 -40.56 -48.51 2.40
C GLN A 22 -41.65 -47.87 1.52
N ALA A 23 -41.28 -47.14 0.45
CA ALA A 23 -42.24 -46.58 -0.51
C ALA A 23 -42.97 -47.68 -1.30
N ASN A 24 -42.28 -48.75 -1.68
CA ASN A 24 -42.89 -49.90 -2.35
C ASN A 24 -43.81 -50.68 -1.40
N GLU A 25 -43.40 -50.87 -0.14
CA GLU A 25 -44.25 -51.55 0.85
C GLU A 25 -45.48 -50.72 1.23
N LEU A 26 -45.32 -49.39 1.36
CA LEU A 26 -46.44 -48.47 1.58
C LEU A 26 -47.47 -48.57 0.46
N LYS A 27 -47.01 -48.59 -0.79
CA LYS A 27 -47.88 -48.75 -1.97
C LYS A 27 -48.65 -50.08 -1.92
N GLU A 28 -47.96 -51.18 -1.60
CA GLU A 28 -48.59 -52.50 -1.53
C GLU A 28 -49.63 -52.60 -0.40
N ARG A 29 -49.37 -51.95 0.75
CA ARG A 29 -50.31 -51.91 1.90
C ARG A 29 -51.56 -51.09 1.60
N ILE A 30 -51.40 -49.97 0.89
CA ILE A 30 -52.50 -49.12 0.43
C ILE A 30 -53.35 -49.86 -0.60
N ASP A 31 -52.73 -50.56 -1.56
CA ASP A 31 -53.44 -51.34 -2.60
C ASP A 31 -54.26 -52.51 -1.98
N LYS A 32 -53.85 -53.02 -0.82
CA LYS A 32 -54.58 -54.06 -0.05
C LYS A 32 -55.62 -53.51 0.93
N GLY A 33 -55.77 -52.18 1.03
CA GLY A 33 -56.75 -51.52 1.92
C GLY A 33 -56.34 -51.42 3.39
N ASP A 34 -55.08 -51.75 3.76
CA ASP A 34 -54.56 -51.65 5.12
C ASP A 34 -54.00 -50.26 5.41
N LEU A 35 -54.90 -49.32 5.76
CA LEU A 35 -54.55 -47.95 6.12
C LEU A 35 -53.73 -47.86 7.42
N SER A 36 -53.87 -48.81 8.34
CA SER A 36 -53.16 -48.78 9.63
C SER A 36 -51.69 -49.15 9.45
N GLY A 37 -51.40 -50.20 8.67
CA GLY A 37 -50.03 -50.55 8.28
C GLY A 37 -49.35 -49.45 7.47
N ALA A 38 -50.08 -48.79 6.57
CA ALA A 38 -49.57 -47.66 5.80
C ALA A 38 -49.15 -46.47 6.69
N LEU A 39 -49.95 -46.12 7.70
CA LEU A 39 -49.59 -45.06 8.66
C LEU A 39 -48.37 -45.41 9.51
N GLY A 40 -48.19 -46.69 9.86
CA GLY A 40 -46.99 -47.17 10.56
C GLY A 40 -45.71 -46.95 9.75
N ILE A 41 -45.74 -47.29 8.45
CA ILE A 41 -44.59 -47.10 7.54
C ILE A 41 -44.27 -45.60 7.39
N ILE A 42 -45.28 -44.74 7.30
CA ILE A 42 -45.07 -43.28 7.23
C ILE A 42 -44.41 -42.75 8.51
N SER A 43 -44.79 -43.27 9.69
CA SER A 43 -44.17 -42.88 10.95
C SER A 43 -42.70 -43.31 11.03
N GLU A 44 -42.39 -44.54 10.62
CA GLU A 44 -41.02 -45.06 10.60
C GLU A 44 -40.14 -44.30 9.60
N LEU A 45 -40.72 -43.90 8.46
CA LEU A 45 -40.03 -43.07 7.47
C LEU A 45 -39.70 -41.67 8.02
N ASN A 46 -40.65 -41.04 8.73
CA ASN A 46 -40.41 -39.75 9.38
C ASN A 46 -39.31 -39.86 10.44
N GLU A 47 -39.31 -40.91 11.27
CA GLU A 47 -38.29 -41.10 12.30
C GLU A 47 -36.89 -41.32 11.69
N THR A 48 -36.81 -42.09 10.60
CA THR A 48 -35.55 -42.34 9.87
C THR A 48 -35.03 -41.05 9.22
N ARG A 49 -35.92 -40.25 8.63
CA ARG A 49 -35.59 -38.93 8.07
C ARG A 49 -35.04 -38.00 9.15
N ASP A 50 -35.72 -37.92 10.30
CA ASP A 50 -35.32 -37.01 11.37
C ASP A 50 -33.95 -37.40 11.96
N LYS A 51 -33.69 -38.70 12.18
CA LYS A 51 -32.35 -39.20 12.61
C LYS A 51 -31.25 -38.84 11.61
N THR A 52 -31.53 -38.96 10.31
CA THR A 52 -30.56 -38.63 9.25
C THR A 52 -30.27 -37.13 9.22
N LEU A 53 -31.30 -36.28 9.35
CA LEU A 53 -31.13 -34.83 9.43
C LEU A 53 -30.29 -34.42 10.64
N TYR A 54 -30.52 -35.01 11.82
CA TYR A 54 -29.69 -34.74 13.00
C TYR A 54 -28.22 -35.12 12.80
N GLN A 55 -27.95 -36.25 12.13
CA GLN A 55 -26.58 -36.67 11.82
C GLN A 55 -25.89 -35.72 10.84
N GLU A 56 -26.60 -35.27 9.80
CA GLU A 56 -26.03 -34.33 8.82
C GLU A 56 -25.81 -32.94 9.42
N VAL A 57 -26.71 -32.43 10.26
CA VAL A 57 -26.47 -31.19 11.00
C VAL A 57 -25.25 -31.31 11.91
N GLY A 58 -25.11 -32.45 12.61
CA GLY A 58 -23.92 -32.73 13.42
C GLY A 58 -22.64 -32.80 12.60
N ARG A 59 -22.67 -33.43 11.42
CA ARG A 59 -21.54 -33.52 10.49
C ARG A 59 -21.16 -32.14 9.94
N LEU A 60 -22.12 -31.35 9.48
CA LEU A 60 -21.91 -29.99 8.99
C LEU A 60 -21.34 -29.08 10.08
N THR A 61 -21.88 -29.17 11.30
CA THR A 61 -21.39 -28.38 12.43
C THR A 61 -19.96 -28.75 12.81
N ARG A 62 -19.64 -30.05 12.82
CA ARG A 62 -18.28 -30.52 13.11
C ARG A 62 -17.30 -30.15 11.99
N SER A 63 -17.72 -30.25 10.73
CA SER A 63 -16.93 -29.81 9.57
C SER A 63 -16.66 -28.31 9.60
N LEU A 64 -17.67 -27.49 9.94
CA LEU A 64 -17.51 -26.05 10.12
C LEU A 64 -16.57 -25.73 11.29
N HIS A 65 -16.75 -26.42 12.43
CA HIS A 65 -15.89 -26.25 13.60
C HIS A 65 -14.43 -26.61 13.29
N GLU A 66 -14.20 -27.71 12.58
CA GLU A 66 -12.87 -28.14 12.13
C GLU A 66 -12.26 -27.17 11.13
N SER A 67 -13.05 -26.64 10.19
CA SER A 67 -12.62 -25.61 9.23
C SER A 67 -12.22 -24.30 9.94
N ILE A 68 -13.02 -23.84 10.93
CA ILE A 68 -12.70 -22.65 11.73
C ILE A 68 -11.44 -22.87 12.56
N ARG A 69 -11.29 -24.05 13.17
CA ARG A 69 -10.11 -24.39 13.96
C ARG A 69 -8.84 -24.44 13.10
N ASN A 70 -8.91 -25.07 11.94
CA ASN A 70 -7.78 -25.14 11.01
C ASN A 70 -7.39 -23.75 10.49
N PHE A 71 -8.37 -22.90 10.17
CA PHE A 71 -8.13 -21.50 9.80
C PHE A 71 -7.45 -20.70 10.93
N HIS A 72 -7.90 -20.88 12.18
CA HIS A 72 -7.27 -20.23 13.33
C HIS A 72 -5.85 -20.74 13.59
N ILE A 73 -5.56 -22.02 13.31
CA ILE A 73 -4.22 -22.61 13.41
C ILE A 73 -3.30 -22.04 12.33
N ASP A 74 -3.76 -21.90 11.08
CA ASP A 74 -2.98 -21.32 9.99
C ASP A 74 -2.65 -19.84 10.26
N ALA A 75 -3.63 -19.06 10.73
CA ALA A 75 -3.40 -17.66 11.15
C ALA A 75 -2.50 -17.54 12.40
N SER A 76 -2.39 -18.59 13.20
CA SER A 76 -1.52 -18.66 14.39
C SER A 76 -0.16 -19.28 14.12
N SER A 77 0.08 -19.79 12.91
CA SER A 77 1.35 -20.39 12.53
C SER A 77 2.47 -19.36 12.62
N GLU A 78 3.69 -19.80 12.96
CA GLU A 78 4.85 -18.92 13.04
C GLU A 78 5.09 -18.20 11.71
N THR A 79 4.80 -18.85 10.57
CA THR A 79 4.92 -18.26 9.24
C THR A 79 3.95 -17.09 9.02
N ALA A 80 2.67 -17.22 9.38
CA ALA A 80 1.72 -16.11 9.23
C ALA A 80 2.02 -14.94 10.17
N LYS A 81 2.59 -15.20 11.36
CA LYS A 81 3.08 -14.16 12.27
C LYS A 81 4.35 -13.48 11.74
N ASP A 82 5.23 -14.24 11.09
CA ASP A 82 6.43 -13.71 10.43
C ASP A 82 6.04 -12.87 9.20
N ASP A 83 5.05 -13.31 8.41
CA ASP A 83 4.49 -12.56 7.28
C ASP A 83 3.80 -11.25 7.75
N LEU A 84 3.01 -11.29 8.83
CA LEU A 84 2.45 -10.07 9.42
C LEU A 84 3.54 -9.15 9.98
N SER A 85 4.57 -9.69 10.62
CA SER A 85 5.71 -8.91 11.14
C SER A 85 6.55 -8.30 10.01
N THR A 86 6.71 -8.98 8.88
CA THR A 86 7.44 -8.48 7.71
C THR A 86 6.64 -7.43 6.95
N ILE A 87 5.30 -7.55 6.90
CA ILE A 87 4.40 -6.52 6.37
C ILE A 87 4.39 -5.27 7.27
N GLU A 88 4.41 -5.42 8.59
CA GLU A 88 4.57 -4.30 9.54
C GLU A 88 5.94 -3.63 9.36
N ASP A 89 7.05 -4.39 9.30
CA ASP A 89 8.40 -3.84 9.04
C ASP A 89 8.50 -3.14 7.68
N ALA A 90 7.88 -3.69 6.63
CA ALA A 90 7.79 -3.06 5.32
C ALA A 90 7.02 -1.73 5.38
N SER A 91 5.92 -1.69 6.13
CA SER A 91 5.08 -0.49 6.29
C SER A 91 5.84 0.61 7.05
N ASP A 92 6.56 0.27 8.12
CA ASP A 92 7.39 1.21 8.88
C ASP A 92 8.54 1.77 8.05
N ARG A 93 9.18 0.93 7.22
CA ARG A 93 10.24 1.35 6.30
C ARG A 93 9.72 2.27 5.20
N LEU A 94 8.53 2.02 4.67
CA LEU A 94 7.88 2.92 3.71
C LEU A 94 7.49 4.25 4.37
N ALA A 95 6.98 4.23 5.60
CA ALA A 95 6.69 5.44 6.35
C ALA A 95 7.96 6.28 6.58
N TYR A 96 9.08 5.63 6.93
CA TYR A 96 10.38 6.29 7.05
C TYR A 96 10.86 6.90 5.72
N VAL A 97 10.67 6.19 4.61
CA VAL A 97 10.97 6.71 3.26
C VAL A 97 10.15 7.95 2.93
N VAL A 98 8.85 7.94 3.23
CA VAL A 98 7.96 9.08 2.99
C VAL A 98 8.38 10.28 3.82
N ASP A 99 8.67 10.09 5.11
CA ASP A 99 9.15 11.16 5.99
C ASP A 99 10.48 11.76 5.50
N MET A 100 11.45 10.92 5.17
CA MET A 100 12.75 11.36 4.66
C MET A 100 12.64 12.07 3.31
N THR A 101 11.73 11.61 2.44
CA THR A 101 11.47 12.26 1.14
C THR A 101 10.84 13.64 1.33
N ASN A 102 9.85 13.75 2.22
CA ASN A 102 9.23 15.03 2.56
C ASN A 102 10.24 16.00 3.17
N LYS A 103 11.11 15.53 4.08
CA LYS A 103 12.19 16.35 4.67
C LYS A 103 13.17 16.86 3.62
N ALA A 104 13.62 16.00 2.70
CA ALA A 104 14.52 16.38 1.63
C ALA A 104 13.87 17.38 0.65
N ALA A 105 12.60 17.16 0.30
CA ALA A 105 11.84 18.05 -0.57
C ALA A 105 11.64 19.43 0.06
N ASN A 106 11.18 19.50 1.32
CA ASN A 106 11.01 20.75 2.05
C ASN A 106 12.34 21.50 2.18
N LYS A 107 13.42 20.79 2.56
CA LYS A 107 14.74 21.42 2.67
C LYS A 107 15.23 21.99 1.33
N THR A 108 14.94 21.31 0.23
CA THR A 108 15.26 21.80 -1.12
C THR A 108 14.46 23.05 -1.45
N LEU A 109 13.16 23.08 -1.16
CA LEU A 109 12.31 24.25 -1.38
C LEU A 109 12.78 25.45 -0.57
N ASP A 110 13.07 25.26 0.72
CA ASP A 110 13.59 26.33 1.60
C ASP A 110 14.86 26.95 1.02
N LEU A 111 15.83 26.12 0.60
CA LEU A 111 17.09 26.60 0.02
C LEU A 111 16.87 27.32 -1.32
N VAL A 112 15.92 26.87 -2.13
CA VAL A 112 15.56 27.55 -3.39
C VAL A 112 14.93 28.92 -3.08
N GLU A 113 14.00 28.99 -2.12
CA GLU A 113 13.39 30.24 -1.67
C GLU A 113 14.43 31.24 -1.13
N GLU A 114 15.40 30.76 -0.37
CA GLU A 114 16.53 31.58 0.10
C GLU A 114 17.44 32.04 -1.04
N THR A 115 17.60 31.25 -2.11
CA THR A 115 18.52 31.53 -3.23
C THR A 115 17.94 32.55 -4.23
N MET A 116 16.64 32.49 -4.48
CA MET A 116 15.94 33.37 -5.43
C MET A 116 16.19 34.88 -5.24
N PRO A 117 16.16 35.46 -4.02
CA PRO A 117 16.38 36.90 -3.84
C PRO A 117 17.79 37.33 -4.24
N TYR A 118 18.84 36.52 -3.99
CA TYR A 118 20.21 36.84 -4.40
C TYR A 118 20.32 36.88 -5.93
N ALA A 119 19.81 35.85 -6.62
CA ALA A 119 19.84 35.80 -8.08
C ALA A 119 19.04 36.95 -8.73
N SER A 120 17.87 37.29 -8.17
CA SER A 120 17.05 38.42 -8.61
C SER A 120 17.76 39.76 -8.37
N GLY A 121 18.37 39.93 -7.19
CA GLY A 121 19.14 41.12 -6.82
C GLY A 121 20.30 41.37 -7.77
N ILE A 122 21.13 40.35 -8.01
CA ILE A 122 22.23 40.39 -8.99
C ILE A 122 21.70 40.81 -10.37
N SER A 123 20.60 40.20 -10.84
CA SER A 123 20.03 40.51 -12.15
C SER A 123 19.56 41.97 -12.27
N GLN A 124 18.88 42.49 -11.25
CA GLN A 124 18.37 43.87 -11.24
C GLN A 124 19.51 44.88 -11.22
N GLU A 125 20.49 44.70 -10.34
CA GLU A 125 21.65 45.60 -10.24
C GLU A 125 22.50 45.57 -11.51
N ALA A 126 22.75 44.37 -12.07
CA ALA A 126 23.47 44.22 -13.33
C ALA A 126 22.76 44.92 -14.50
N LYS A 127 21.43 44.86 -14.58
CA LYS A 127 20.65 45.57 -15.61
C LYS A 127 20.78 47.09 -15.49
N LYS A 128 20.71 47.62 -14.27
CA LYS A 128 20.91 49.06 -14.01
C LYS A 128 22.31 49.50 -14.42
N LEU A 129 23.32 48.76 -13.98
CA LEU A 129 24.71 49.06 -14.28
C LEU A 129 25.01 48.97 -15.78
N LYS A 130 24.43 47.99 -16.49
CA LYS A 130 24.51 47.87 -17.95
C LYS A 130 23.93 49.10 -18.67
N MET A 131 22.82 49.65 -18.18
CA MET A 131 22.22 50.85 -18.75
C MET A 131 23.13 52.07 -18.59
N ASP A 132 23.67 52.27 -17.39
CA ASP A 132 24.60 53.37 -17.10
C ASP A 132 25.92 53.22 -17.87
N TRP A 133 26.45 52.00 -17.95
CA TRP A 133 27.61 51.67 -18.78
C TRP A 133 27.37 52.00 -20.26
N SER A 134 26.18 51.73 -20.78
CA SER A 134 25.84 52.04 -22.16
C SER A 134 25.77 53.55 -22.41
N ARG A 135 25.26 54.34 -21.45
CA ARG A 135 25.27 55.81 -21.52
C ARG A 135 26.70 56.36 -21.52
N LEU A 136 27.57 55.78 -20.70
CA LEU A 136 28.99 56.14 -20.68
C LEU A 136 29.65 55.89 -22.05
N GLN A 137 29.41 54.73 -22.66
CA GLN A 137 29.96 54.38 -23.99
C GLN A 137 29.48 55.33 -25.09
N ARG A 138 28.23 55.83 -25.00
CA ARG A 138 27.70 56.84 -25.93
C ARG A 138 28.16 58.27 -25.63
N LYS A 139 28.98 58.48 -24.60
CA LYS A 139 29.42 59.80 -24.12
C LYS A 139 28.26 60.70 -23.64
N GLU A 140 27.16 60.08 -23.19
CA GLU A 140 25.94 60.76 -22.69
C GLU A 140 25.95 60.92 -21.16
N MET A 141 27.15 61.03 -20.57
CA MET A 141 27.35 61.01 -19.13
C MET A 141 28.23 62.18 -18.68
N LYS A 142 27.76 62.91 -17.66
CA LYS A 142 28.50 64.02 -17.04
C LYS A 142 29.59 63.50 -16.09
N PRO A 143 30.63 64.29 -15.77
CA PRO A 143 31.69 63.88 -14.85
C PRO A 143 31.20 63.42 -13.46
N ASP A 144 30.17 64.06 -12.91
CA ASP A 144 29.58 63.69 -11.61
C ASP A 144 28.80 62.36 -11.66
N GLU A 145 28.13 62.08 -12.79
CA GLU A 145 27.45 60.81 -13.04
C GLU A 145 28.47 59.67 -13.17
N PHE A 146 29.63 59.92 -13.79
CA PHE A 146 30.71 58.94 -13.92
C PHE A 146 31.32 58.54 -12.56
N ARG A 147 31.51 59.51 -11.66
CA ARG A 147 31.96 59.24 -10.28
C ARG A 147 30.95 58.36 -9.54
N THR A 148 29.66 58.66 -9.69
CA THR A 148 28.56 57.87 -9.12
C THR A 148 28.54 56.45 -9.67
N LEU A 149 28.71 56.28 -10.99
CA LEU A 149 28.78 54.97 -11.64
C LEU A 149 29.96 54.14 -11.13
N THR A 150 31.13 54.75 -10.99
CA THR A 150 32.34 54.07 -10.51
C THR A 150 32.17 53.60 -9.07
N ALA A 151 31.59 54.43 -8.19
CA ALA A 151 31.27 54.04 -6.82
C ALA A 151 30.23 52.90 -6.78
N THR A 152 29.17 53.01 -7.60
CA THR A 152 28.12 51.98 -7.70
C THR A 152 28.68 50.65 -8.21
N MET A 153 29.59 50.67 -9.19
CA MET A 153 30.28 49.48 -9.70
C MET A 153 31.11 48.80 -8.61
N GLY A 154 31.84 49.56 -7.80
CA GLY A 154 32.60 49.02 -6.67
C GLY A 154 31.71 48.28 -5.67
N THR A 155 30.60 48.91 -5.25
CA THR A 155 29.62 48.30 -4.35
C THR A 155 28.97 47.05 -4.97
N PHE A 156 28.58 47.13 -6.25
CA PHE A 156 27.98 46.00 -6.96
C PHE A 156 28.93 44.81 -7.06
N LEU A 157 30.20 45.03 -7.40
CA LEU A 157 31.18 43.94 -7.51
C LEU A 157 31.44 43.27 -6.16
N GLY A 158 31.51 44.04 -5.06
CA GLY A 158 31.62 43.47 -3.71
C GLY A 158 30.41 42.60 -3.36
N LYS A 159 29.21 43.14 -3.56
CA LYS A 159 27.96 42.41 -3.31
C LYS A 159 27.80 41.18 -4.22
N LEU A 160 28.22 41.28 -5.48
CA LEU A 160 28.16 40.17 -6.43
C LEU A 160 28.98 38.98 -5.95
N CYS A 161 30.17 39.20 -5.41
CA CYS A 161 30.98 38.13 -4.83
C CYS A 161 30.25 37.46 -3.66
N GLU A 162 29.78 38.25 -2.69
CA GLU A 162 29.06 37.74 -1.52
C GLU A 162 27.77 36.96 -1.91
N ASP A 163 26.93 37.56 -2.75
CA ASP A 163 25.68 36.95 -3.20
C ASP A 163 25.94 35.69 -4.04
N SER A 164 26.99 35.67 -4.86
CA SER A 164 27.35 34.49 -5.66
C SER A 164 27.86 33.34 -4.81
N ASP A 165 28.63 33.63 -3.77
CA ASP A 165 29.05 32.63 -2.78
C ASP A 165 27.83 32.04 -2.06
N LYS A 166 26.87 32.87 -1.66
CA LYS A 166 25.61 32.41 -1.06
C LYS A 166 24.79 31.52 -2.00
N VAL A 167 24.67 31.90 -3.27
CA VAL A 167 24.00 31.07 -4.27
C VAL A 167 24.70 29.72 -4.40
N ASN A 168 26.03 29.70 -4.47
CA ASN A 168 26.79 28.46 -4.59
C ASN A 168 26.66 27.56 -3.35
N ASP A 169 26.75 28.13 -2.16
CA ASP A 169 26.56 27.43 -0.89
C ASP A 169 25.16 26.78 -0.82
N ASN A 170 24.12 27.52 -1.20
CA ASN A 170 22.76 27.00 -1.19
C ASN A 170 22.55 25.90 -2.23
N LEU A 171 23.09 26.06 -3.44
CA LEU A 171 23.04 25.00 -4.47
C LEU A 171 23.80 23.75 -4.03
N THR A 172 24.93 23.90 -3.35
CA THR A 172 25.70 22.79 -2.77
C THR A 172 24.90 22.08 -1.68
N GLN A 173 24.20 22.83 -0.82
CA GLN A 173 23.31 22.26 0.19
C GLN A 173 22.10 21.56 -0.42
N ILE A 174 21.55 22.04 -1.55
CA ILE A 174 20.48 21.36 -2.29
C ILE A 174 20.99 20.00 -2.80
N LEU A 175 22.16 19.96 -3.42
CA LEU A 175 22.78 18.71 -3.89
C LEU A 175 23.02 17.73 -2.73
N LEU A 176 23.44 18.24 -1.57
CA LEU A 176 23.62 17.41 -0.37
C LEU A 176 22.27 16.90 0.17
N ALA A 177 21.24 17.73 0.21
CA ALA A 177 19.90 17.32 0.62
C ALA A 177 19.34 16.21 -0.29
N GLN A 178 19.72 16.21 -1.57
CA GLN A 178 19.32 15.18 -2.53
C GLN A 178 19.97 13.80 -2.27
N SER A 179 21.12 13.75 -1.57
CA SER A 179 21.72 12.46 -1.16
C SER A 179 20.84 11.66 -0.20
N PHE A 180 19.94 12.31 0.57
CA PHE A 180 18.93 11.62 1.37
C PHE A 180 17.92 10.85 0.50
N GLN A 181 17.68 11.30 -0.73
CA GLN A 181 16.78 10.63 -1.68
C GLN A 181 17.38 9.34 -2.25
N ASP A 182 18.71 9.22 -2.33
CA ASP A 182 19.37 7.97 -2.70
C ASP A 182 19.19 6.91 -1.60
N LEU A 183 19.32 7.32 -0.34
CA LEU A 183 19.10 6.45 0.81
C LEU A 183 17.64 5.97 0.89
N THR A 184 16.67 6.82 0.56
CA THR A 184 15.26 6.39 0.48
C THR A 184 15.02 5.44 -0.69
N GLY A 185 15.68 5.63 -1.83
CA GLY A 185 15.64 4.69 -2.96
C GLY A 185 16.14 3.28 -2.60
N GLN A 186 17.21 3.19 -1.81
CA GLN A 186 17.73 1.90 -1.31
C GLN A 186 16.74 1.21 -0.37
N VAL A 187 16.05 1.98 0.49
CA VAL A 187 15.02 1.42 1.39
C VAL A 187 13.81 0.92 0.59
N ILE A 188 13.35 1.65 -0.44
CA ILE A 188 12.28 1.19 -1.34
C ILE A 188 12.67 -0.13 -2.01
N GLN A 189 13.90 -0.25 -2.53
CA GLN A 189 14.36 -1.50 -3.15
C GLN A 189 14.32 -2.68 -2.17
N ARG A 190 14.76 -2.47 -0.92
CA ARG A 190 14.71 -3.51 0.12
C ARG A 190 13.27 -3.91 0.46
N VAL A 191 12.36 -2.95 0.59
CA VAL A 191 10.94 -3.23 0.87
C VAL A 191 10.27 -3.93 -0.31
N THR A 192 10.58 -3.53 -1.54
CA THR A 192 10.04 -4.17 -2.75
C THR A 192 10.51 -5.62 -2.87
N GLY A 193 11.74 -5.91 -2.45
CA GLY A 193 12.25 -7.28 -2.34
C GLY A 193 11.46 -8.09 -1.31
N LEU A 194 11.31 -7.56 -0.09
CA LEU A 194 10.53 -8.18 0.98
C LEU A 194 9.11 -8.54 0.54
N VAL A 195 8.38 -7.60 -0.07
CA VAL A 195 6.98 -7.82 -0.51
C VAL A 195 6.87 -8.81 -1.69
N LYS A 196 7.93 -9.02 -2.46
CA LYS A 196 7.93 -9.95 -3.60
C LYS A 196 8.26 -11.39 -3.21
N ASP A 197 8.91 -11.57 -2.06
CA ASP A 197 9.29 -12.87 -1.50
C ASP A 197 8.20 -13.46 -0.57
N VAL A 198 7.12 -12.71 -0.28
CA VAL A 198 5.86 -13.18 0.33
C VAL A 198 4.86 -13.59 -0.75
#